data_AF-A0A958JYP0-F1
#
_entry.id   AF-A0A958JYP0-F1
#
_cell.length_a   1.000
_cell.length_b   1.000
_cell.length_c   1.000
_cell.angle_alpha   90.00
_cell.angle_beta   90.00
_cell.angle_gamma   90.00
#
_symmetry.space_group_name_H-M   'P 1'
#
loop_
_entity.id
_entity.type
_entity.pdbx_description
1 polymer ?
#
loop_
_entity_poly.entity_id
_entity_poly.type
_entity_poly.pdbx_seq_one_letter_code
_entity_poly.pdbx_strand_id
1 'polypeptide(L)' 'MNDVRRYKTYQQKLTAAADLYWGARKLKEAYFRSTHPDWSEAKIQKAVKEWMLYAKS' A
#
# COMPACT_ATOMS: atom_id res chain seq x y z
N MET A 1 -12.83 -31.49 0.04
CA MET A 1 -12.42 -30.10 -0.25
C MET A 1 -12.09 -29.45 1.08
N ASN A 2 -10.81 -29.46 1.47
CA ASN A 2 -10.40 -28.95 2.78
C ASN A 2 -10.47 -27.43 2.77
N ASP A 3 -11.13 -26.86 3.77
CA ASP A 3 -11.20 -25.41 3.96
C ASP A 3 -9.86 -24.89 4.51
N VAL A 4 -8.92 -24.66 3.59
CA VAL A 4 -7.53 -24.25 3.87
C VAL A 4 -7.43 -22.83 4.44
N ARG A 5 -8.54 -22.11 4.62
CA ARG A 5 -8.51 -20.68 4.91
C ARG A 5 -8.44 -20.31 6.39
N ARG A 6 -8.44 -21.26 7.33
CA ARG A 6 -8.96 -20.95 8.68
C ARG A 6 -8.00 -20.57 9.81
N TYR A 7 -6.67 -20.68 9.71
CA TYR A 7 -5.81 -20.19 10.81
C TYR A 7 -4.51 -19.56 10.32
N LYS A 8 -4.55 -18.25 10.00
CA LYS A 8 -3.32 -17.44 10.03
C LYS A 8 -3.00 -17.11 11.49
N THR A 9 -1.78 -17.40 11.94
CA THR A 9 -1.28 -16.88 13.22
C THR A 9 -1.31 -15.35 13.22
N TYR A 10 -1.31 -14.71 14.39
CA TYR A 10 -1.24 -13.24 14.46
C TYR A 10 -0.02 -12.69 13.71
N GLN A 11 1.11 -13.38 13.78
CA GLN A 11 2.32 -13.04 13.03
C GLN A 11 2.08 -13.10 11.52
N GLN A 12 1.45 -14.16 10.99
CA GLN A 12 1.15 -14.28 9.56
C GLN A 12 0.14 -13.22 9.09
N LYS A 13 -0.81 -12.83 9.95
CA LYS A 13 -1.73 -11.71 9.66
C LYS A 13 -0.98 -10.38 9.61
N LEU A 14 -0.06 -10.14 10.55
CA LEU A 14 0.75 -8.93 10.60
C LEU A 14 1.66 -8.83 9.37
N THR A 15 2.33 -9.92 8.99
CA THR A 15 3.15 -9.97 7.76
C THR A 15 2.29 -9.66 6.54
N ALA A 16 1.14 -10.30 6.38
CA ALA A 16 0.26 -10.03 5.25
C ALA A 16 -0.25 -8.57 5.23
N ALA A 17 -0.54 -7.97 6.38
CA ALA A 17 -0.94 -6.57 6.47
C ALA A 17 0.21 -5.63 6.06
N ALA A 18 1.43 -5.92 6.50
CA ALA A 18 2.62 -5.16 6.10
C ALA A 18 2.87 -5.26 4.58
N ASP A 19 2.79 -6.46 4.02
CA ASP A 19 2.96 -6.68 2.58
C ASP A 19 1.92 -5.92 1.77
N LEU A 20 0.65 -5.95 2.20
CA LEU A 20 -0.43 -5.19 1.56
C LEU A 20 -0.19 -3.68 1.65
N TYR A 21 0.23 -3.17 2.81
CA TYR A 21 0.54 -1.76 3.00
C TYR A 21 1.66 -1.30 2.03
N TRP A 22 2.77 -2.03 1.97
CA TRP A 22 3.89 -1.68 1.11
C TRP A 22 3.57 -1.87 -0.37
N GLY A 23 2.80 -2.90 -0.73
CA GLY A 23 2.31 -3.12 -2.10
C GLY A 23 1.43 -1.97 -2.58
N ALA A 24 0.43 -1.58 -1.78
CA ALA A 24 -0.43 -0.45 -2.07
C ALA A 24 0.37 0.86 -2.17
N ARG A 25 1.39 1.05 -1.33
CA ARG A 25 2.26 2.23 -1.38
C ARG A 25 2.98 2.33 -2.72
N LYS A 26 3.64 1.25 -3.14
CA LYS A 26 4.38 1.19 -4.41
C LYS A 26 3.47 1.44 -5.62
N LEU A 27 2.28 0.86 -5.62
CA LEU A 27 1.29 1.10 -6.67
C LEU A 27 0.88 2.57 -6.73
N LYS A 28 0.68 3.21 -5.58
CA LYS A 28 0.30 4.63 -5.54
C LYS A 28 1.43 5.57 -5.96
N GLU A 29 2.67 5.25 -5.59
CA GLU A 29 3.84 5.96 -6.09
C GLU A 29 3.96 5.87 -7.61
N ALA A 30 3.82 4.67 -8.18
CA ALA A 30 3.86 4.46 -9.63
C ALA A 30 2.74 5.24 -10.34
N TYR A 31 1.54 5.23 -9.78
CA TYR A 31 0.42 6.03 -10.27
C TYR A 31 0.79 7.52 -10.32
N PHE A 32 1.27 8.11 -9.22
CA PHE A 32 1.62 9.53 -9.21
C PHE A 32 2.79 9.88 -10.12
N ARG A 33 3.80 9.00 -10.25
CA ARG A 33 4.88 9.18 -11.24
C ARG A 33 4.34 9.21 -12.67
N SER A 34 3.35 8.38 -12.98
CA SER A 34 2.73 8.33 -14.31
C SER A 34 1.84 9.54 -14.62
N THR A 35 1.14 10.08 -13.61
CA THR A 35 0.18 11.18 -13.81
C THR A 35 0.77 12.56 -13.58
N HIS A 36 1.92 12.64 -12.89
CA HIS A 36 2.63 13.89 -12.58
C HIS A 36 4.14 13.75 -12.87
N PRO A 37 4.53 13.68 -14.15
CA PRO A 37 5.94 13.50 -14.54
C PRO A 37 6.84 14.67 -14.14
N ASP A 38 6.25 15.84 -13.86
CA ASP A 38 6.93 17.06 -13.41
C ASP A 38 7.19 17.10 -11.89
N TRP A 39 6.58 16.18 -11.13
CA TRP A 39 6.74 16.18 -9.68
C TRP A 39 8.09 15.60 -9.26
N SER A 40 8.72 16.26 -8.31
CA SER A 40 9.87 15.70 -7.62
C SER A 40 9.48 14.46 -6.79
N GLU A 41 10.42 13.56 -6.60
CA GLU A 41 10.20 12.35 -5.79
C GLU A 41 9.74 12.70 -4.37
N ALA A 42 10.27 13.77 -3.77
CA ALA A 42 9.82 14.24 -2.45
C ALA A 42 8.34 14.63 -2.42
N LYS A 43 7.83 15.25 -3.50
CA LYS A 43 6.42 15.63 -3.63
C LYS A 43 5.53 14.40 -3.82
N ILE A 44 5.98 13.42 -4.63
CA ILE A 44 5.30 12.13 -4.78
C ILE A 44 5.19 11.42 -3.43
N GLN A 45 6.29 11.32 -2.68
CA GLN A 45 6.31 10.65 -1.37
C GLN A 45 5.39 11.32 -0.35
N LYS A 46 5.31 12.66 -0.37
CA LYS A 46 4.35 13.42 0.45
C LYS A 46 2.91 13.11 0.06
N ALA A 47 2.58 13.15 -1.24
CA ALA A 47 1.23 12.88 -1.72
C ALA A 47 0.77 11.44 -1.43
N VAL A 48 1.66 10.45 -1.56
CA VAL A 48 1.36 9.06 -1.18
C VAL A 48 1.09 8.94 0.31
N LYS A 49 1.88 9.61 1.14
CA LYS A 49 1.68 9.63 2.60
C LYS A 49 0.31 10.23 2.96
N GLU A 50 -0.05 11.36 2.36
CA GLU A 50 -1.34 12.01 2.58
C GLU A 50 -2.51 11.11 2.13
N TRP A 51 -2.39 10.48 0.96
CA TRP A 51 -3.40 9.55 0.46
C TRP A 51 -3.55 8.33 1.39
N MET A 52 -2.45 7.70 1.82
CA MET A 52 -2.49 6.56 2.74
C MET A 52 -3.12 6.90 4.10
N LEU A 53 -2.98 8.14 4.56
CA LEU A 53 -3.49 8.57 5.85
C LEU A 53 -4.96 8.99 5.81
N TYR A 54 -5.38 9.62 4.70
CA TYR A 54 -6.68 10.30 4.63
C TYR A 54 -7.65 9.73 3.60
N ALA A 55 -7.23 8.79 2.75
CA ALA A 55 -8.16 8.12 1.85
C ALA A 55 -9.21 7.37 2.69
N LYS A 56 -10.40 7.97 2.79
CA LYS A 56 -11.59 7.29 3.32
C LYS A 56 -12.10 6.34 2.23
N SER A 57 -12.43 5.12 2.65
CA SER A 57 -13.13 4.11 1.84
C SER A 57 -14.52 4.58 1.43
#